data_AF-A0A2E0ZGE3-F1
#
_entry.id   AF-A0A2E0ZGE3-F1
#
_cell.length_a   1.000
_cell.length_b   1.000
_cell.length_c   1.000
_cell.angle_alpha   90.00
_cell.angle_beta   90.00
_cell.angle_gamma   90.00
#
_symmetry.space_group_name_H-M   'P 1'
#
loop_
_entity.id
_entity.type
_entity.pdbx_description
1 polymer ?
#
loop_
_entity_poly.entity_id
_entity_poly.type
_entity_poly.pdbx_seq_one_letter_code
_entity_poly.pdbx_strand_id
1 'polypeptide(L)'
;MKKDNSKRMTIMFHQIFYKQRPRNENALTMLRDKKLRRGTTVWTADGHDIGNSIRLHHRQNDVNPGLKLYASYLELFSILLGGATYIPTDFIRDYDPADNKLLLSVTLKDIAKETWDRTPAFIAHHQATTETLA
;
A
#
# COMPACT_ATOMS: atom_id res chain seq x y z
N MET A 1 26.94 -44.36 22.12
CA MET A 1 25.96 -43.25 22.05
C MET A 1 26.70 -41.96 21.69
N LYS A 2 26.48 -41.43 20.48
CA LYS A 2 26.58 -40.01 20.07
C LYS A 2 26.39 -39.99 18.55
N LYS A 3 25.15 -39.75 18.11
CA LYS A 3 24.84 -39.51 16.70
C LYS A 3 25.18 -38.05 16.40
N ASP A 4 26.10 -37.87 15.47
CA ASP A 4 26.45 -36.59 14.87
C ASP A 4 25.29 -36.13 13.98
N ASN A 5 24.65 -35.03 14.36
CA ASN A 5 23.52 -34.42 13.65
C ASN A 5 23.92 -33.09 13.02
N SER A 6 25.17 -32.96 12.58
CA SER A 6 25.60 -31.88 11.70
C SER A 6 25.15 -32.16 10.26
N LYS A 7 23.95 -31.68 9.89
CA LYS A 7 23.51 -31.32 8.50
C LYS A 7 21.99 -31.07 8.37
N ARG A 8 21.39 -30.36 9.32
CA ARG A 8 20.06 -29.74 9.11
C ARG A 8 20.01 -28.37 9.75
N MET A 9 20.77 -27.44 9.17
CA MET A 9 20.50 -26.02 9.34
C MET A 9 20.39 -25.42 7.94
N THR A 10 19.26 -25.75 7.31
CA THR A 10 18.65 -24.99 6.24
C THR A 10 18.82 -23.52 6.57
N ILE A 11 19.58 -22.82 5.72
CA ILE A 11 19.86 -21.40 5.79
C ILE A 11 18.53 -20.65 5.56
N MET A 12 17.73 -20.57 6.61
CA MET A 12 16.58 -19.67 6.75
C MET A 12 17.14 -18.28 7.13
N PHE A 13 17.86 -17.64 6.21
CA PHE A 13 18.46 -16.32 6.43
C PHE A 13 18.03 -15.32 5.35
N HIS A 14 16.72 -15.15 5.15
CA HIS A 14 16.18 -14.00 4.39
C HIS A 14 14.97 -13.32 5.05
N GLN A 15 14.59 -13.67 6.28
CA GLN A 15 13.67 -12.86 7.08
C GLN A 15 14.46 -11.86 7.93
N ILE A 16 15.21 -10.98 7.27
CA ILE A 16 15.73 -9.78 7.94
C ILE A 16 14.54 -8.87 8.16
N PHE A 17 14.15 -8.75 9.42
CA PHE A 17 13.20 -7.81 10.01
C PHE A 17 13.04 -6.50 9.22
N TYR A 18 12.07 -6.46 8.30
CA TYR A 18 11.35 -5.22 8.08
C TYR A 18 10.62 -4.96 9.40
N LYS A 19 10.98 -3.90 10.14
CA LYS A 19 10.12 -3.36 11.21
C LYS A 19 8.71 -3.30 10.62
N GLN A 20 7.81 -4.15 11.10
CA GLN A 20 6.46 -4.24 10.56
C GLN A 20 5.79 -2.90 10.84
N ARG A 21 5.78 -2.01 9.84
CA ARG A 21 4.96 -0.79 9.88
C ARG A 21 3.51 -1.26 10.08
N PRO A 22 2.69 -0.56 10.88
CA PRO A 22 1.32 -0.99 11.13
C PRO A 22 0.57 -1.05 9.81
N ARG A 23 0.24 -2.28 9.39
CA ARG A 23 -0.56 -2.56 8.20
C ARG A 23 -2.02 -2.69 8.63
N ASN A 24 -2.92 -2.10 7.86
CA ASN A 24 -4.35 -2.26 8.04
C ASN A 24 -4.88 -3.25 7.00
N GLU A 25 -4.96 -4.52 7.39
CA GLU A 25 -5.49 -5.60 6.53
C GLU A 25 -6.98 -5.40 6.20
N ASN A 26 -7.69 -4.59 6.99
CA ASN A 26 -9.12 -4.27 6.81
C ASN A 26 -9.35 -2.92 6.09
N ALA A 27 -8.31 -2.27 5.57
CA ALA A 27 -8.42 -0.95 4.98
C ALA A 27 -9.43 -0.91 3.82
N LEU A 28 -9.41 -1.91 2.94
CA LEU A 28 -10.36 -1.99 1.82
C LEU A 28 -11.82 -2.06 2.27
N THR A 29 -12.12 -2.89 3.26
CA THR A 29 -13.46 -3.01 3.83
C THR A 29 -13.90 -1.67 4.40
N MET A 30 -13.06 -1.03 5.22
CA MET A 30 -13.33 0.30 5.77
C MET A 30 -13.61 1.34 4.67
N LEU A 31 -12.79 1.39 3.61
CA LEU A 31 -12.97 2.35 2.51
C LEU A 31 -14.28 2.15 1.76
N ARG A 32 -14.69 0.89 1.55
CA ARG A 32 -15.96 0.55 0.91
C ARG A 32 -17.15 0.89 1.79
N ASP A 33 -17.11 0.51 3.06
CA ASP A 33 -18.18 0.77 4.04
C ASP A 33 -18.42 2.27 4.22
N LYS A 34 -17.33 3.03 4.31
CA LYS A 34 -17.38 4.50 4.40
C LYS A 34 -17.56 5.20 3.05
N LYS A 35 -17.67 4.44 1.94
CA LYS A 35 -17.85 4.93 0.56
C LYS A 35 -16.81 5.99 0.20
N LEU A 36 -15.54 5.58 0.12
CA LEU A 36 -14.44 6.44 -0.32
C LEU A 36 -14.83 7.15 -1.63
N ARG A 37 -14.77 8.49 -1.59
CA ARG A 37 -15.09 9.34 -2.74
C ARG A 37 -13.88 9.55 -3.61
N ARG A 38 -14.11 9.75 -4.91
CA ARG A 38 -13.11 10.32 -5.79
C ARG A 38 -12.79 11.76 -5.37
N GLY A 39 -11.52 12.16 -5.45
CA GLY A 39 -11.09 13.50 -5.05
C GLY A 39 -10.92 13.66 -3.53
N THR A 40 -10.91 12.56 -2.77
CA THR A 40 -10.59 12.59 -1.33
C THR A 40 -9.13 13.01 -1.15
N THR A 41 -8.87 13.99 -0.31
CA THR A 41 -7.51 14.47 -0.03
C THR A 41 -6.77 13.48 0.85
N VAL A 42 -5.55 13.10 0.46
CA VAL A 42 -4.74 12.10 1.15
C VAL A 42 -3.61 12.76 1.92
N TRP A 43 -3.51 12.43 3.21
CA TRP A 43 -2.56 13.00 4.14
C TRP A 43 -1.63 11.92 4.71
N THR A 44 -0.34 12.24 4.81
CA THR A 44 0.64 11.39 5.49
C THR A 44 0.54 11.48 7.00
N ALA A 45 1.16 10.52 7.70
CA ALA A 45 1.20 10.49 9.16
C ALA A 45 1.91 11.70 9.78
N ASP A 46 2.83 12.33 9.04
CA ASP A 46 3.54 13.56 9.41
C ASP A 46 2.85 14.84 8.90
N GLY A 47 1.60 14.75 8.43
CA GLY A 47 0.76 15.92 8.18
C GLY A 47 0.96 16.60 6.83
N HIS A 48 1.45 15.90 5.81
CA HIS A 48 1.55 16.44 4.45
C HIS A 48 0.37 15.98 3.59
N ASP A 49 -0.28 16.92 2.89
CA ASP A 49 -1.15 16.61 1.77
C ASP A 49 -0.31 16.12 0.59
N ILE A 50 -0.64 14.93 0.08
CA ILE A 50 0.07 14.30 -1.03
C ILE A 50 -0.77 14.15 -2.30
N GLY A 51 -1.99 14.68 -2.32
CA GLY A 51 -2.86 14.66 -3.49
C GLY A 51 -4.21 13.99 -3.25
N ASN A 52 -4.89 13.67 -4.36
CA ASN A 52 -6.31 13.31 -4.33
C ASN A 52 -6.58 11.91 -4.90
N SER A 53 -7.48 11.17 -4.28
CA SER A 53 -7.87 9.82 -4.70
C SER A 53 -8.52 9.79 -6.08
N ILE A 54 -8.19 8.78 -6.88
CA ILE A 54 -8.72 8.59 -8.23
C ILE A 54 -9.52 7.29 -8.34
N ARG A 55 -8.86 6.15 -8.08
CA ARG A 55 -9.44 4.81 -8.22
C ARG A 55 -8.64 3.77 -7.43
N LEU A 56 -9.23 2.60 -7.23
CA LEU A 56 -8.54 1.45 -6.66
C LEU A 56 -8.14 0.47 -7.77
N HIS A 57 -6.98 -0.17 -7.59
CA HIS A 57 -6.47 -1.24 -8.44
C HIS A 57 -6.26 -2.50 -7.62
N HIS A 58 -6.82 -3.61 -8.08
CA HIS A 58 -6.75 -4.90 -7.40
C HIS A 58 -5.93 -5.89 -8.23
N ARG A 59 -4.86 -6.39 -7.62
CA ARG A 59 -4.04 -7.45 -8.20
C ARG A 59 -4.86 -8.74 -8.30
N GLN A 60 -4.76 -9.42 -9.43
CA GLN A 60 -5.42 -10.73 -9.67
C GLN A 60 -4.49 -11.93 -9.42
N ASN A 61 -3.18 -11.68 -9.29
CA ASN A 61 -2.13 -12.69 -9.07
C ASN A 61 -1.71 -12.74 -7.59
N ASP A 62 -0.74 -13.61 -7.28
CA ASP A 62 -0.21 -13.82 -5.93
C ASP A 62 0.17 -12.54 -5.19
N VAL A 63 -0.23 -12.49 -3.92
CA VAL A 63 0.05 -11.42 -2.97
C VAL A 63 1.21 -11.84 -2.07
N ASN A 64 2.27 -11.04 -2.04
CA ASN A 64 3.42 -11.26 -1.17
C ASN A 64 3.95 -9.91 -0.66
N PRO A 65 3.48 -9.44 0.51
CA PRO A 65 3.89 -8.16 1.06
C PRO A 65 5.39 -8.09 1.41
N GLY A 66 6.02 -9.24 1.72
CA GLY A 66 7.46 -9.32 1.96
C GLY A 66 8.29 -8.99 0.71
N LEU A 67 7.70 -9.20 -0.48
CA LEU A 67 8.23 -8.79 -1.79
C LEU A 67 7.59 -7.50 -2.30
N LYS A 68 6.85 -6.76 -1.46
CA LYS A 68 6.08 -5.55 -1.82
C LYS A 68 5.04 -5.78 -2.92
N LEU A 69 4.55 -7.02 -3.05
CA LEU A 69 3.44 -7.39 -3.93
C LEU A 69 2.14 -7.27 -3.15
N TYR A 70 1.65 -6.05 -3.00
CA TYR A 70 0.41 -5.80 -2.26
C TYR A 70 -0.83 -6.18 -3.08
N ALA A 71 -1.91 -6.50 -2.37
CA ALA A 71 -3.17 -6.93 -2.97
C ALA A 71 -3.87 -5.80 -3.72
N SER A 72 -3.84 -4.58 -3.17
CA SER A 72 -4.54 -3.43 -3.74
C SER A 72 -3.77 -2.13 -3.55
N TYR A 73 -3.99 -1.21 -4.49
CA TYR A 73 -3.37 0.11 -4.50
C TYR A 73 -4.43 1.18 -4.77
N LEU A 74 -4.35 2.28 -4.04
CA LEU A 74 -5.07 3.51 -4.30
C LEU A 74 -4.23 4.38 -5.24
N GLU A 75 -4.76 4.66 -6.43
CA GLU A 75 -4.18 5.65 -7.34
C GLU A 75 -4.57 7.05 -6.89
N LEU A 76 -3.57 7.92 -6.80
CA LEU A 76 -3.70 9.34 -6.52
C LEU A 76 -3.27 10.15 -7.74
N PHE A 77 -3.84 11.33 -7.88
CA PHE A 77 -3.21 12.42 -8.62
C PHE A 77 -2.50 13.34 -7.63
N SER A 78 -1.17 13.41 -7.74
CA SER A 78 -0.29 14.17 -6.87
C SER A 78 0.53 15.18 -7.65
N ILE A 79 0.32 16.47 -7.38
CA ILE A 79 1.22 17.52 -7.91
C ILE A 79 2.58 17.43 -7.22
N LEU A 80 2.58 17.18 -5.92
CA LEU A 80 3.79 17.09 -5.09
C LEU A 80 4.74 15.98 -5.57
N LEU A 81 4.19 14.85 -5.99
CA LEU A 81 4.95 13.67 -6.43
C LEU A 81 5.02 13.55 -7.96
N GLY A 82 4.61 14.58 -8.71
CA GLY A 82 4.81 14.66 -10.15
C GLY A 82 3.83 13.86 -11.02
N GLY A 83 2.67 13.46 -10.49
CA GLY A 83 1.59 12.85 -11.26
C GLY A 83 0.90 11.70 -10.54
N ALA A 84 0.75 10.57 -11.23
CA ALA A 84 0.12 9.37 -10.68
C ALA A 84 0.97 8.78 -9.55
N THR A 85 0.36 8.47 -8.42
CA THR A 85 1.01 7.81 -7.28
C THR A 85 0.16 6.64 -6.81
N TYR A 86 0.78 5.51 -6.47
CA TYR A 86 0.10 4.25 -6.17
C TYR A 86 0.39 3.83 -4.73
N ILE A 87 -0.52 4.16 -3.81
CA ILE A 87 -0.38 3.86 -2.39
C ILE A 87 -0.96 2.46 -2.10
N PRO A 88 -0.19 1.50 -1.57
CA PRO A 88 -0.76 0.24 -1.14
C PRO A 88 -1.79 0.45 -0.02
N THR A 89 -2.94 -0.21 -0.13
CA THR A 89 -4.06 0.01 0.80
C THR A 89 -3.72 -0.37 2.24
N ASP A 90 -2.76 -1.29 2.44
CA ASP A 90 -2.23 -1.68 3.75
C ASP A 90 -1.70 -0.48 4.56
N PHE A 91 -1.30 0.62 3.91
CA PHE A 91 -0.80 1.83 4.57
C PHE A 91 -1.86 2.89 4.81
N ILE A 92 -3.13 2.58 4.54
CA ILE A 92 -4.25 3.48 4.84
C ILE A 92 -4.67 3.24 6.29
N ARG A 93 -4.51 4.28 7.10
CA ARG A 93 -4.84 4.24 8.53
C ARG A 93 -6.33 4.45 8.75
N ASP A 94 -6.88 5.52 8.18
CA ASP A 94 -8.29 5.88 8.35
C ASP A 94 -8.78 6.74 7.18
N TYR A 95 -10.10 6.85 7.06
CA TYR A 95 -10.79 7.75 6.16
C TYR A 95 -11.95 8.43 6.91
N ASP A 96 -11.97 9.75 6.88
CA ASP A 96 -13.05 10.58 7.40
C ASP A 96 -13.90 11.12 6.23
N PRO A 97 -15.13 10.61 6.05
CA PRO A 97 -16.04 11.08 5.01
C PRO A 97 -16.61 12.48 5.29
N ALA A 98 -16.62 12.96 6.55
CA ALA A 98 -17.11 14.31 6.86
C ALA A 98 -16.15 15.37 6.30
N ASP A 99 -14.85 15.18 6.54
CA ASP A 99 -13.78 16.10 6.09
C ASP A 99 -13.25 15.78 4.68
N ASN A 100 -13.76 14.71 4.05
CA ASN A 100 -13.23 14.19 2.78
C ASN A 100 -11.72 13.93 2.84
N LYS A 101 -11.26 13.34 3.95
CA LYS A 101 -9.84 13.23 4.29
C LYS A 101 -9.45 11.79 4.55
N LEU A 102 -8.44 11.30 3.83
CA LEU A 102 -7.84 9.99 4.01
C LEU A 102 -6.46 10.13 4.63
N LEU A 103 -6.14 9.26 5.57
CA LEU A 103 -4.95 9.37 6.40
C LEU A 103 -4.11 8.11 6.30
N LEU A 104 -2.82 8.28 6.00
CA LEU A 104 -1.87 7.19 5.87
C LEU A 104 -1.15 6.91 7.20
N SER A 105 -0.64 5.69 7.35
CA SER A 105 0.22 5.29 8.46
C SER A 105 1.70 5.61 8.23
N VAL A 106 2.06 6.13 7.05
CA VAL A 106 3.45 6.43 6.63
C VAL A 106 3.70 7.91 6.47
N THR A 107 4.96 8.31 6.58
CA THR A 107 5.42 9.70 6.40
C THR A 107 5.69 10.03 4.92
N LEU A 108 5.79 11.31 4.58
CA LEU A 108 6.21 11.72 3.22
C LEU A 108 7.60 11.17 2.87
N LYS A 109 8.51 11.14 3.85
CA LYS A 109 9.86 10.56 3.69
C LYS A 109 9.81 9.07 3.38
N ASP A 110 8.85 8.34 3.92
CA ASP A 110 8.67 6.92 3.59
C ASP A 110 8.21 6.76 2.14
N ILE A 111 7.23 7.54 1.70
CA ILE A 111 6.70 7.48 0.32
C ILE A 111 7.81 7.72 -0.71
N ALA A 112 8.64 8.74 -0.50
CA ALA A 112 9.76 9.06 -1.39
C ALA A 112 10.80 7.93 -1.50
N LYS A 113 10.94 7.10 -0.45
CA LYS A 113 11.86 5.95 -0.45
C LYS A 113 11.25 4.72 -1.13
N GLU A 114 9.94 4.55 -1.04
CA GLU A 114 9.25 3.36 -1.54
C GLU A 114 8.99 3.39 -3.05
N THR A 115 9.26 4.52 -3.72
CA THR A 115 9.08 4.70 -5.18
C THR A 115 7.66 4.40 -5.66
N TRP A 116 6.66 4.80 -4.85
CA TRP A 116 5.24 4.65 -5.18
C TRP A 116 4.74 5.64 -6.25
N ASP A 117 5.62 6.50 -6.75
CA ASP A 117 5.46 7.30 -7.96
C ASP A 117 5.56 6.45 -9.25
N ARG A 118 6.01 5.19 -9.16
CA ARG A 118 6.06 4.27 -10.29
C ARG A 118 4.81 3.42 -10.39
N THR A 119 4.25 3.33 -11.60
CA THR A 119 3.14 2.41 -11.89
C THR A 119 3.54 0.96 -11.60
N PRO A 120 2.82 0.26 -10.68
CA PRO A 120 3.03 -1.16 -10.45
C PRO A 120 2.90 -1.98 -11.74
N ALA A 121 3.79 -2.95 -11.95
CA ALA A 121 3.88 -3.72 -13.20
C ALA A 121 2.53 -4.39 -13.59
N PHE A 122 1.81 -4.96 -12.64
CA PHE A 122 0.52 -5.59 -12.92
C PHE A 122 -0.55 -4.59 -13.40
N ILE A 123 -0.46 -3.32 -13.00
CA ILE A 123 -1.33 -2.24 -13.50
C ILE A 123 -0.89 -1.87 -14.92
N ALA A 124 0.42 -1.68 -15.13
CA ALA A 124 1.00 -1.34 -16.44
C ALA A 124 0.72 -2.41 -17.52
N HIS A 125 0.62 -3.68 -17.12
CA HIS A 125 0.30 -4.80 -18.01
C HIS A 125 -1.21 -5.12 -18.08
N HIS A 126 -2.08 -4.24 -17.56
CA HIS A 126 -3.54 -4.42 -17.59
C HIS A 126 -4.02 -5.72 -16.90
N GLN A 127 -3.30 -6.17 -15.87
CA GLN A 127 -3.62 -7.35 -15.05
C GLN A 127 -4.33 -6.97 -13.75
N ALA A 128 -4.76 -5.72 -13.62
CA ALA A 128 -5.50 -5.21 -12.47
C ALA A 128 -6.99 -5.16 -12.79
N THR A 129 -7.84 -5.50 -11.82
CA THR A 129 -9.23 -5.06 -11.81
C THR A 129 -9.30 -3.67 -11.22
N THR A 130 -9.96 -2.75 -11.91
CA THR A 130 -10.14 -1.37 -11.44
C THR A 130 -11.50 -1.21 -10.76
N GLU A 131 -11.50 -0.62 -9.57
CA GLU A 131 -12.70 -0.21 -8.85
C GLU A 131 -12.79 1.33 -8.88
N THR A 132 -13.92 1.84 -9.39
CA THR A 132 -14.19 3.28 -9.44
C THR A 132 -14.70 3.74 -8.08
N LEU A 133 -14.21 4.89 -7.62
CA LEU A 133 -14.66 5.49 -6.36
C LEU A 133 -16.02 6.18 -6.50
N ALA A 134 -16.70 6.37 -5.37
CA ALA A 134 -17.99 7.04 -5.31
C ALA A 134 -17.93 8.52 -5.74
#